data_AF-A0AAD7NXJ9-F1
#
_entry.id   AF-A0AAD7NXJ9-F1
#
_cell.length_a   1.000
_cell.length_b   1.000
_cell.length_c   1.000
_cell.angle_alpha   90.00
_cell.angle_beta   90.00
_cell.angle_gamma   90.00
#
_symmetry.space_group_name_H-M   'P 1'
#
loop_
_entity.id
_entity.type
_entity.pdbx_description
1 polymer ?
#
loop_
_entity_poly.entity_id
_entity_poly.type
_entity_poly.pdbx_seq_one_letter_code
_entity_poly.pdbx_strand_id
1 'polypeptide(L)'
;MNPSSTPNGASTTRLLFDPSNDICRDFGSEDYTNIRKDLGSDDQAAIAKLTASWTKGHDKKKALSAAQVTVDEAAEEARQTQAAEDAAEAAKAAEKE
;
A
#
# COMPACT_ATOMS: atom_id res chain seq x y z
N MET A 1 -23.07 11.60 -29.18
CA MET A 1 -22.03 10.58 -29.44
C MET A 1 -21.30 10.33 -28.13
N ASN A 2 -21.50 9.16 -27.52
CA ASN A 2 -20.74 8.73 -26.34
C ASN A 2 -19.60 7.81 -26.80
N PRO A 3 -18.36 8.01 -26.32
CA PRO A 3 -17.42 6.93 -26.12
C PRO A 3 -17.25 6.72 -24.61
N SER A 4 -17.76 5.61 -24.09
CA SER A 4 -17.01 4.36 -23.88
C SER A 4 -16.18 4.38 -22.59
N SER A 5 -16.68 3.54 -21.68
CA SER A 5 -16.04 2.99 -20.50
C SER A 5 -14.53 2.77 -20.63
N THR A 6 -13.78 3.31 -19.68
CA THR A 6 -12.50 2.72 -19.25
C THR A 6 -12.76 2.00 -17.92
N PRO A 7 -12.61 0.66 -17.87
CA PRO A 7 -12.59 -0.06 -16.60
C PRO A 7 -11.20 0.16 -16.01
N ASN A 8 -10.99 1.23 -15.25
CA ASN A 8 -9.74 1.34 -14.48
C ASN A 8 -9.85 0.46 -13.23
N GLY A 9 -9.63 -0.84 -13.46
CA GLY A 9 -9.39 -1.88 -12.47
C GLY A 9 -8.07 -1.67 -11.72
N ALA A 10 -7.86 -0.49 -11.14
CA ALA A 10 -6.70 -0.19 -10.31
C ALA A 10 -6.93 -0.49 -8.82
N SER A 11 -8.18 -0.76 -8.40
CA SER A 11 -8.48 -0.98 -6.99
C SER A 11 -8.07 -2.38 -6.48
N THR A 12 -7.81 -3.35 -7.36
CA THR A 12 -7.59 -4.74 -6.97
C THR A 12 -6.16 -5.02 -6.45
N THR A 13 -5.20 -4.13 -6.70
CA THR A 13 -3.80 -4.32 -6.25
C THR A 13 -3.55 -3.77 -4.84
N ARG A 14 -4.37 -2.83 -4.34
CA ARG A 14 -4.14 -2.14 -3.06
C ARG A 14 -4.37 -3.04 -1.83
N LEU A 15 -5.27 -4.01 -1.92
CA LEU A 15 -5.60 -4.92 -0.81
C LEU A 15 -4.65 -6.12 -0.67
N LEU A 16 -3.79 -6.38 -1.66
CA LEU A 16 -2.92 -7.55 -1.65
C LEU A 16 -1.70 -7.41 -0.72
N PHE A 17 -1.45 -6.23 -0.16
CA PHE A 17 -0.27 -6.00 0.67
C PHE A 17 -0.52 -4.95 1.76
N ASP A 18 -1.59 -5.08 2.55
CA ASP A 18 -1.72 -4.32 3.80
C ASP A 18 -0.66 -4.84 4.80
N PRO A 19 0.40 -4.07 5.09
CA PRO A 19 1.45 -4.50 6.00
C PRO A 19 0.95 -4.63 7.45
N SER A 20 -0.25 -4.15 7.78
CA SER A 20 -0.85 -4.31 9.11
C SER A 20 -1.16 -5.77 9.44
N ASN A 21 -1.35 -6.62 8.43
CA ASN A 21 -1.57 -8.06 8.58
C ASN A 21 -0.27 -8.89 8.50
N ASP A 22 0.87 -8.27 8.20
CA ASP A 22 2.17 -8.93 8.12
C ASP A 22 2.74 -9.06 9.55
N ILE A 23 2.89 -10.30 10.03
CA ILE A 23 3.33 -10.63 11.40
C ILE A 23 4.80 -11.07 11.36
N CYS A 24 5.57 -10.67 12.38
CA CYS A 24 6.96 -11.10 12.52
C CYS A 24 7.01 -12.63 12.61
N ARG A 25 7.93 -13.23 11.85
CA ARG A 25 8.16 -14.66 11.90
C ARG A 25 8.83 -15.03 13.23
N ASP A 26 8.52 -16.22 13.74
CA ASP A 26 9.20 -16.75 14.92
C ASP A 26 10.60 -17.23 14.54
N PHE A 27 11.58 -16.32 14.61
CA PHE A 27 12.99 -16.61 14.37
C PHE A 27 13.63 -17.49 15.45
N GLY A 28 12.94 -17.76 16.56
CA GLY A 28 13.34 -18.72 17.59
C GLY A 28 13.01 -20.17 17.20
N SER A 29 12.11 -20.39 16.25
CA SER A 29 11.73 -21.74 15.79
C SER A 29 12.90 -22.51 15.16
N GLU A 30 12.75 -23.84 15.13
CA GLU A 30 13.78 -24.73 14.58
C GLU A 30 14.06 -24.47 13.09
N ASP A 31 13.06 -23.98 12.34
CA ASP A 31 13.16 -23.63 10.93
C ASP A 31 14.26 -22.61 10.62
N TYR A 32 14.59 -21.75 11.59
CA TYR A 32 15.63 -20.71 11.43
C TYR A 32 16.98 -21.11 12.03
N THR A 33 17.13 -22.33 12.55
CA THR A 33 18.37 -22.77 13.21
C THR A 33 19.59 -22.64 12.31
N ASN A 34 19.48 -23.02 11.03
CA ASN A 34 20.59 -22.90 10.08
C ASN A 34 20.95 -21.43 9.84
N ILE A 35 19.94 -20.57 9.66
CA ILE A 35 20.12 -19.13 9.46
C ILE A 35 20.78 -18.48 10.70
N ARG A 36 20.39 -18.89 11.91
CA ARG A 36 21.01 -18.41 13.15
C ARG A 36 22.48 -18.84 13.27
N LYS A 37 22.79 -20.09 12.89
CA LYS A 37 24.17 -20.59 12.86
C LYS A 37 25.04 -19.86 11.84
N ASP A 38 24.51 -19.58 10.65
CA ASP A 38 25.22 -18.86 9.60
C ASP A 38 25.57 -17.42 9.98
N LEU A 39 24.79 -16.79 10.87
CA LEU A 39 25.07 -15.45 11.40
C LEU A 39 26.30 -15.41 12.33
N GLY A 40 26.83 -16.56 12.77
CA GLY A 40 28.06 -16.66 13.54
C GLY A 40 28.02 -15.99 14.93
N SER A 41 26.82 -15.69 15.43
CA SER A 41 26.58 -15.12 16.77
C SER A 41 25.76 -16.07 17.63
N ASP A 42 25.68 -15.82 18.93
CA ASP A 42 24.78 -16.57 19.81
C ASP A 42 23.32 -16.50 19.33
N ASP A 43 22.53 -17.51 19.69
CA ASP A 43 21.15 -17.64 19.23
C ASP A 43 20.30 -16.41 19.57
N GLN A 44 20.49 -15.80 20.74
CA GLN A 44 19.73 -14.61 21.14
C GLN A 44 20.10 -13.40 20.28
N ALA A 45 21.40 -13.16 20.04
CA ALA A 45 21.86 -12.11 19.14
C ALA A 45 21.42 -12.35 17.68
N ALA A 46 21.39 -13.60 17.22
CA ALA A 46 20.89 -13.95 15.89
C ALA A 46 19.39 -13.66 15.75
N ILE A 47 18.58 -14.07 16.73
CA ILE A 47 17.13 -13.78 16.78
C ILE A 47 16.90 -12.26 16.78
N ALA A 48 17.65 -11.51 17.59
CA ALA A 48 17.55 -10.06 17.66
C ALA A 48 17.88 -9.40 16.31
N LYS A 49 18.95 -9.84 15.63
CA LYS A 49 19.32 -9.33 14.29
C LYS A 49 18.24 -9.61 13.25
N LEU A 50 17.71 -10.83 13.21
CA LEU A 50 16.66 -11.23 12.28
C LEU A 50 15.38 -10.44 12.52
N THR A 51 14.99 -10.29 13.79
CA THR A 51 13.83 -9.50 14.21
C THR A 51 14.00 -8.03 13.82
N ALA A 52 15.14 -7.42 14.13
CA ALA A 52 15.42 -6.04 13.76
C ALA A 52 15.40 -5.82 12.23
N SER A 53 15.95 -6.77 11.46
CA SER A 53 15.92 -6.73 10.00
C SER A 53 14.50 -6.82 9.46
N TRP A 54 13.67 -7.71 10.01
CA TRP A 54 12.27 -7.83 9.63
C TRP A 54 11.50 -6.55 9.96
N THR A 55 11.62 -6.02 11.18
CA THR A 55 10.95 -4.80 11.63
C THR A 55 11.29 -3.63 10.73
N LYS A 56 12.57 -3.42 10.40
CA LYS A 56 12.99 -2.35 9.49
C LYS A 56 12.34 -2.48 8.10
N GLY A 57 12.21 -3.70 7.58
CA GLY A 57 11.52 -3.97 6.32
C GLY A 57 10.02 -3.70 6.42
N HIS A 58 9.40 -4.13 7.52
CA HIS A 58 7.98 -3.94 7.82
C HIS A 58 7.59 -2.47 7.95
N ASP A 59 8.36 -1.69 8.71
CA ASP A 59 8.15 -0.25 8.91
C ASP A 59 8.23 0.51 7.58
N LYS A 60 9.15 0.12 6.70
CA LYS A 60 9.24 0.71 5.35
C LYS A 60 7.99 0.41 4.51
N LYS A 61 7.48 -0.82 4.56
CA LYS A 61 6.23 -1.18 3.88
C LYS A 61 5.05 -0.38 4.45
N LYS A 62 4.96 -0.25 5.78
CA LYS A 62 3.94 0.59 6.44
C LYS A 62 4.00 2.04 5.98
N ALA A 63 5.18 2.64 5.94
CA ALA A 63 5.35 4.01 5.48
C ALA A 63 4.94 4.18 4.01
N LEU A 64 5.31 3.25 3.14
CA LEU A 64 4.90 3.26 1.73
C LEU A 64 3.40 3.10 1.57
N SER A 65 2.78 2.20 2.34
CA SER A 65 1.33 1.99 2.33
C SER A 65 0.60 3.26 2.78
N ALA A 66 1.06 3.91 3.84
CA ALA A 66 0.47 5.16 4.33
C ALA A 66 0.59 6.28 3.29
N ALA A 67 1.76 6.42 2.66
CA ALA A 67 1.97 7.42 1.60
C ALA A 67 1.06 7.16 0.39
N GLN A 68 0.85 5.90 0.03
CA GLN A 68 -0.04 5.54 -1.07
C GLN A 68 -1.49 5.94 -0.77
N VAL A 69 -1.98 5.67 0.44
CA VAL A 69 -3.33 6.10 0.87
C VAL A 69 -3.52 7.61 0.69
N THR A 70 -2.55 8.43 1.10
CA THR A 70 -2.65 9.89 0.93
C THR A 70 -2.67 10.31 -0.54
N VAL A 71 -1.84 9.70 -1.39
CA VAL A 71 -1.86 9.96 -2.84
C VAL A 71 -3.20 9.59 -3.45
N ASP A 72 -3.77 8.48 -2.99
CA ASP A 72 -5.03 7.96 -3.48
C ASP A 72 -6.22 8.82 -3.09
N GLU A 73 -6.23 9.33 -1.85
CA GLU A 73 -7.22 10.29 -1.36
C GLU A 73 -7.17 11.59 -2.19
N ALA A 74 -5.98 12.15 -2.40
CA ALA A 74 -5.82 13.36 -3.22
C ALA A 74 -6.27 13.14 -4.67
N ALA A 75 -5.98 11.97 -5.25
CA ALA A 75 -6.41 11.62 -6.60
C ALA A 75 -7.93 11.39 -6.70
N GLU A 76 -8.59 10.96 -5.62
CA GLU A 76 -10.04 10.84 -5.56
C GLU A 76 -10.71 12.21 -5.42
N GLU A 77 -10.21 13.08 -4.55
CA GLU A 77 -10.69 14.46 -4.40
C GLU A 77 -10.57 15.25 -5.71
N ALA A 78 -9.45 15.11 -6.44
CA ALA A 78 -9.26 15.74 -7.73
C ALA A 78 -10.28 15.24 -8.78
N ARG A 79 -10.58 13.93 -8.78
CA ARG A 79 -11.59 13.35 -9.69
C ARG A 79 -12.99 13.84 -9.38
N GLN A 80 -13.34 13.96 -8.10
CA GLN A 80 -14.64 14.51 -7.68
C GLN A 80 -14.78 15.99 -8.05
N THR A 81 -13.71 16.76 -7.90
CA THR A 81 -13.69 18.18 -8.29
C THR A 81 -13.89 18.34 -9.80
N GLN A 82 -13.14 17.61 -10.61
CA GLN A 82 -13.29 17.64 -12.07
C GLN A 82 -14.70 17.23 -12.50
N ALA A 83 -15.24 16.15 -11.91
CA ALA A 83 -16.59 15.71 -12.22
C ALA A 83 -17.67 16.75 -11.88
N ALA A 84 -17.49 17.50 -10.79
CA ALA A 84 -18.40 18.58 -10.41
C ALA A 84 -18.30 19.79 -11.35
N GLU A 85 -17.10 20.15 -11.79
CA GLU A 85 -16.87 21.22 -12.77
C GLU A 85 -17.48 20.86 -14.14
N ASP A 86 -17.21 19.65 -14.64
CA ASP A 86 -17.77 19.14 -15.89
C ASP A 86 -19.30 19.12 -15.86
N ALA A 87 -19.90 18.72 -14.73
CA ALA A 87 -21.36 18.73 -14.54
C ALA A 87 -21.93 20.15 -14.51
N ALA A 88 -21.24 21.09 -13.87
CA ALA A 88 -21.66 22.49 -13.82
C ALA A 88 -21.54 23.19 -15.19
N GLU A 89 -20.51 22.87 -15.98
CA GLU A 89 -20.34 23.37 -17.34
C GLU A 89 -21.42 22.81 -18.27
N ALA A 90 -21.70 21.51 -18.18
CA ALA A 90 -22.77 20.86 -18.95
C ALA A 90 -24.16 21.47 -18.63
N ALA A 91 -24.45 21.77 -17.36
CA ALA A 91 -25.69 22.41 -16.96
C ALA A 91 -25.83 23.83 -17.55
N LYS A 92 -24.75 24.64 -17.51
CA LYS A 92 -24.74 25.99 -18.10
C LYS A 92 -24.85 26.00 -19.62
N ALA A 93 -24.30 24.98 -20.29
CA ALA A 93 -24.43 24.81 -21.72
C ALA A 93 -25.88 24.47 -22.11
N ALA A 94 -26.54 23.58 -21.34
CA ALA A 94 -27.92 23.19 -21.56
C ALA A 94 -28.94 24.33 -21.31
N GLU A 95 -28.63 25.30 -20.43
CA GLU A 95 -29.49 26.49 -20.20
C GLU A 95 -29.34 27.58 -21.27
N LYS A 96 -28.32 27.49 -22.15
CA LYS A 96 -28.07 28.46 -23.23
C LYS A 96 -28.58 28.02 -24.60
N GLU A 97 -29.11 26.80 -24.71
CA GLU A 97 -29.90 26.31 -25.86
C GLU A 97 -31.40 26.55 -25.64
#